data_AF-A0A197JVG2-F1
#
_entry.id   AF-A0A197JVG2-F1
#
_cell.length_a   1.000
_cell.length_b   1.000
_cell.length_c   1.000
_cell.angle_alpha   90.00
_cell.angle_beta   90.00
_cell.angle_gamma   90.00
#
_symmetry.space_group_name_H-M   'P 1'
#
loop_
_entity.id
_entity.type
_entity.pdbx_description
1 polymer ?
#
loop_
_entity_poly.entity_id
_entity_poly.type
_entity_poly.pdbx_seq_one_letter_code
_entity_poly.pdbx_strand_id
1 'polypeptide(L)' 'FASISLTFGGTSFTMSKETLNAGQVSAGSEDCVSSIVGQDTAEGLAIIGTYFLQKVYTSFDIGNGSGKSRIGFARLA' A
#
# COMPACT_ATOMS: atom_id res chain seq x y z
N PHE A 1 -2.88 10.05 -13.96
CA PHE A 1 -2.63 9.60 -12.57
C PHE A 1 -1.15 9.59 -12.31
N ALA A 2 -0.71 10.30 -11.27
CA ALA A 2 0.67 10.30 -10.81
C ALA A 2 0.96 9.07 -9.94
N SER A 3 2.20 8.61 -9.90
CA SER A 3 2.68 7.62 -8.93
C SER A 3 2.87 8.26 -7.56
N ILE A 4 2.74 7.47 -6.48
CA ILE A 4 3.09 7.89 -5.12
C ILE A 4 4.25 7.06 -4.56
N SER A 5 4.87 7.53 -3.47
CA SER A 5 5.90 6.80 -2.75
C SER A 5 5.50 6.61 -1.29
N LEU A 6 5.60 5.37 -0.82
CA LEU A 6 5.50 4.99 0.58
C LEU A 6 6.91 4.67 1.09
N THR A 7 7.38 5.38 2.12
CA THR A 7 8.75 5.22 2.64
C THR A 7 8.71 4.65 4.05
N PHE A 8 9.33 3.48 4.23
CA PHE A 8 9.43 2.78 5.51
C PHE A 8 10.90 2.54 5.85
N GLY A 9 11.36 2.98 7.03
CA GLY A 9 12.73 2.75 7.47
C GLY A 9 13.82 3.23 6.49
N GLY A 10 13.55 4.32 5.76
CA GLY A 10 14.45 4.85 4.73
C GLY A 10 14.34 4.18 3.35
N THR A 11 13.53 3.14 3.19
CA THR A 11 13.29 2.48 1.90
C THR A 11 11.99 2.96 1.28
N SER A 12 12.08 3.52 0.08
CA SER A 12 10.92 3.98 -0.69
C SER A 12 10.37 2.90 -1.63
N PHE A 13 9.05 2.73 -1.60
CA PHE A 13 8.27 1.85 -2.46
C PHE A 13 7.34 2.69 -3.31
N THR A 14 7.58 2.70 -4.63
CA THR A 14 6.75 3.43 -5.58
C THR A 14 5.49 2.63 -5.90
N MET A 15 4.32 3.26 -5.75
CA MET A 15 3.06 2.76 -6.29
C MET A 15 2.81 3.43 -7.63
N SER A 16 2.87 2.64 -8.70
CA SER A 16 2.62 3.11 -10.06
C SER A 16 1.15 3.39 -10.31
N LYS A 17 0.82 3.99 -11.46
CA LYS A 17 -0.57 4.22 -11.88
C LYS A 17 -1.36 2.92 -11.94
N GLU A 18 -0.73 1.84 -12.40
CA GLU A 18 -1.34 0.52 -12.54
C GLU A 18 -1.69 -0.07 -11.16
N THR A 19 -0.78 0.06 -10.19
CA THR A 19 -1.02 -0.39 -8.81
C THR A 19 -2.12 0.43 -8.13
N LEU A 20 -2.23 1.73 -8.46
CA LEU A 20 -3.25 2.62 -7.89
C LEU A 20 -4.62 2.49 -8.58
N ASN A 21 -4.74 1.73 -9.67
CA ASN A 21 -6.00 1.58 -10.39
C ASN A 21 -6.85 0.47 -9.77
N ALA A 22 -7.99 0.84 -9.17
CA ALA A 22 -8.94 -0.10 -8.59
C ALA A 22 -10.00 -0.62 -9.58
N GLY A 23 -9.99 -0.13 -10.82
CA GLY A 23 -10.96 -0.48 -11.87
C GLY A 23 -11.76 0.72 -12.37
N GLN A 24 -12.59 0.48 -13.38
CA GLN A 24 -13.45 1.51 -13.97
C GLN A 24 -14.57 1.93 -13.00
N VAL A 25 -14.99 3.19 -13.07
CA VAL A 25 -16.15 3.69 -12.29
C VAL A 25 -17.46 2.97 -12.66
N SER A 26 -17.56 2.51 -13.91
CA SER A 26 -18.64 1.69 -14.44
C SER A 26 -18.15 0.93 -15.67
N ALA A 27 -18.83 -0.16 -16.06
CA ALA A 27 -18.42 -0.98 -17.19
C ALA A 27 -18.30 -0.16 -18.48
N GLY A 28 -17.12 -0.16 -19.09
CA GLY A 28 -16.84 0.57 -20.33
C GLY A 28 -16.43 2.04 -20.13
N SER A 29 -16.38 2.54 -18.89
CA SER A 29 -15.93 3.92 -18.63
C SER A 29 -14.43 4.11 -18.88
N GLU A 30 -14.05 5.28 -19.37
CA GLU A 30 -12.63 5.69 -19.46
C GLU A 30 -12.08 6.13 -18.09
N ASP A 31 -12.97 6.46 -17.15
CA ASP A 31 -12.60 6.89 -15.80
C ASP A 31 -12.39 5.69 -14.88
N CYS A 32 -11.34 5.77 -14.06
CA CYS A 32 -10.96 4.76 -13.10
C CYS A 32 -10.96 5.29 -11.66
N VAL A 33 -11.25 4.41 -10.72
CA VAL A 33 -11.20 4.68 -9.28
C VAL A 33 -9.78 4.45 -8.77
N SER A 34 -9.28 5.39 -7.96
CA SER A 34 -8.00 5.23 -7.26
C SER A 34 -8.14 4.26 -6.09
N SER A 35 -7.12 3.44 -5.82
CA SER A 35 -7.06 2.56 -4.66
C SER A 35 -6.83 3.31 -3.33
N ILE A 36 -6.78 4.64 -3.34
CA ILE A 36 -6.63 5.50 -2.16
C ILE A 36 -8.01 6.06 -1.82
N VAL A 37 -8.44 5.82 -0.58
CA VAL A 37 -9.69 6.34 -0.03
C VAL A 37 -9.36 7.21 1.17
N GLY A 38 -9.93 8.42 1.20
CA GLY A 38 -9.85 9.29 2.38
C GLY A 38 -10.98 8.97 3.35
N GLN A 39 -10.64 8.80 4.63
CA GLN A 39 -11.61 8.64 5.70
C GLN A 39 -11.12 9.35 6.97
N ASP A 40 -12.01 10.06 7.64
CA ASP A 40 -11.71 10.71 8.92
C ASP A 40 -11.83 9.69 10.05
N THR A 41 -10.72 9.03 10.38
CA THR A 41 -10.66 7.96 11.40
C THR A 41 -9.74 8.32 12.56
N ALA A 42 -8.58 8.91 12.26
CA ALA A 42 -7.67 9.50 13.25
C ALA A 42 -6.70 10.44 12.53
N GLU A 43 -6.17 11.43 13.27
CA GLU A 43 -5.17 12.34 12.74
C GLU A 43 -3.89 11.60 12.37
N GLY A 44 -3.42 11.80 11.13
CA GLY A 44 -2.16 11.23 10.64
C GLY A 44 -2.17 9.71 10.39
N LEU A 45 -3.34 9.06 10.42
CA LEU A 45 -3.45 7.62 10.15
C LEU A 45 -3.52 7.33 8.65
N ALA A 46 -2.64 6.45 8.18
CA ALA A 46 -2.74 5.83 6.85
C ALA A 46 -2.83 4.32 7.00
N ILE A 47 -3.86 3.71 6.39
CA ILE A 47 -4.01 2.25 6.34
C ILE A 47 -3.42 1.74 5.03
N ILE A 48 -2.41 0.88 5.14
CA ILE A 48 -1.72 0.31 3.98
C ILE A 48 -2.35 -1.04 3.63
N GLY A 49 -3.11 -1.06 2.53
CA GLY A 49 -3.96 -2.18 2.12
C GLY A 49 -3.40 -3.05 0.99
N THR A 50 -4.29 -3.89 0.46
CA THR A 50 -3.96 -4.96 -0.51
C THR A 50 -3.29 -4.47 -1.78
N TYR A 51 -3.66 -3.32 -2.34
CA TYR A 51 -3.03 -2.78 -3.56
C TYR A 51 -1.52 -2.55 -3.40
N PHE A 52 -1.06 -2.12 -2.23
CA PHE A 52 0.36 -2.05 -1.91
C PHE A 52 0.94 -3.47 -1.70
N LEU A 53 0.29 -4.28 -0.88
CA LEU A 53 0.78 -5.61 -0.48
C LEU A 53 0.89 -6.60 -1.66
N GLN A 54 0.08 -6.43 -2.71
CA GLN A 54 0.17 -7.23 -3.94
C GLN A 54 1.48 -7.02 -4.71
N LYS A 55 2.18 -5.91 -4.48
CA LYS A 55 3.40 -5.53 -5.21
C LYS A 55 4.65 -5.50 -4.32
N VAL A 56 4.51 -5.89 -3.06
CA VAL A 56 5.57 -5.81 -2.05
C VAL A 56 5.55 -7.07 -1.20
N TYR A 57 6.67 -7.79 -1.16
CA TYR A 57 6.83 -8.90 -0.24
C TYR A 57 6.75 -8.38 1.19
N THR A 58 5.80 -8.92 1.96
CA THR A 58 5.51 -8.44 3.32
C THR A 58 5.66 -9.60 4.29
N SER A 59 6.48 -9.41 5.33
CA SER A 59 6.67 -10.39 6.39
C SER A 59 6.21 -9.80 7.72
N PHE A 60 5.38 -10.55 8.44
CA PHE A 60 4.94 -10.21 9.78
C PHE A 60 5.71 -11.07 10.78
N ASP A 61 6.51 -10.43 11.63
CA ASP A 61 7.22 -11.09 12.72
C ASP A 61 6.57 -10.66 14.03
N ILE A 62 5.87 -11.61 14.67
CA ILE A 62 5.06 -11.39 15.86
C ILE A 62 5.87 -11.65 17.14
N GLY A 63 7.21 -11.62 17.08
CA GLY A 63 8.08 -11.56 18.24
C GLY A 63 7.82 -12.66 19.29
N ASN A 64 8.28 -13.89 19.04
CA ASN A 64 8.09 -14.97 20.01
C ASN A 64 8.93 -14.73 21.28
N GLY A 65 8.27 -14.45 22.41
CA GLY A 65 8.78 -14.55 23.80
C GLY A 65 9.96 -13.64 24.21
N SER A 66 10.64 -12.98 23.27
CA SER A 66 11.86 -12.18 23.55
C SER A 66 12.14 -11.06 22.53
N GLY A 67 11.27 -10.86 21.54
CA GLY A 67 11.49 -9.92 20.43
C GLY A 67 10.37 -8.89 20.28
N LYS A 68 10.70 -7.74 19.67
CA LYS A 68 9.70 -6.72 19.27
C LYS A 68 8.95 -7.18 18.02
N SER A 69 7.64 -7.02 18.00
CA SER A 69 6.84 -7.20 16.79
C SER A 69 7.28 -6.22 15.70
N ARG A 70 7.39 -6.70 14.47
CA ARG A 70 7.85 -5.91 13.32
C ARG A 70 7.21 -6.37 12.02
N ILE A 71 7.17 -5.45 11.08
CA ILE A 71 6.72 -5.70 9.70
C ILE A 71 7.91 -5.38 8.79
N GLY A 72 8.27 -6.32 7.93
CA GLY A 72 9.32 -6.17 6.93
C GLY A 72 8.73 -6.08 5.52
N PHE A 73 9.32 -5.22 4.70
CA PHE A 73 8.93 -5.02 3.30
C PHE A 73 10.13 -5.23 2.38
N ALA A 74 9.91 -5.91 1.25
CA ALA A 74 10.89 -6.06 0.19
C ALA A 74 10.24 -5.92 -1.19
N ARG A 75 11.00 -5.47 -2.20
CA ARG A 75 10.52 -5.40 -3.58
C ARG A 75 10.31 -6.82 -4.11
N LEU A 76 9.27 -7.01 -4.93
CA LEU A 76 9.13 -8.26 -5.69
C LEU A 76 10.29 -8.37 -6.69
N ALA A 77 10.76 -9.60 -6.91
CA ALA A 77 11.78 -9.92 -7.89
C ALA A 77 11.22 -9.94 -9.32
#